data_AF-G2XHK7-F1
#
_entry.id   AF-G2XHK7-F1
#
_cell.length_a   1.000
_cell.length_b   1.000
_cell.length_c   1.000
_cell.angle_alpha   90.00
_cell.angle_beta   90.00
_cell.angle_gamma   90.00
#
_symmetry.space_group_name_H-M   'P 1'
#
loop_
_entity.id
_entity.type
_entity.pdbx_description
1 polymer ?
#
loop_
_entity_poly.entity_id
_entity_poly.type
_entity_poly.pdbx_seq_one_letter_code
_entity_poly.pdbx_strand_id
1 'polypeptide(L)'
;MASQLAGNDVRPALQPHVLSLNQTQRSRMNRRVIDPPPIVQLEINNPKLSKEDISQRYRHQYYVVHCTIWSKDGTEDCSIMPEEYHRQQRRLMGSLAASSFVGKDENGVEGCFFPFSDLSVRTSGEYRLKFSIVVLNPAQGKMGKSSKIHSSAMTDVFTVYSAKDFPGMKPSTLLTRRLKEQGCLISIKKGNDKAGGGRGHDSSDDEAEEAPPNARHGGYRRFTALAEDSGTDEASI
;
A
#
# COMPACT_ATOMS: atom_id res chain seq x y z
N MET A 1 -9.43 29.37 -5.84
CA MET A 1 -10.56 28.65 -6.47
C MET A 1 -10.25 27.15 -6.46
N ALA A 2 -10.99 26.34 -5.70
CA ALA A 2 -10.82 24.88 -5.78
C ALA A 2 -11.60 24.34 -6.99
N SER A 3 -10.92 24.10 -8.10
CA SER A 3 -11.50 23.41 -9.26
C SER A 3 -11.94 22.02 -8.82
N GLN A 4 -13.25 21.74 -8.85
CA GLN A 4 -13.76 20.41 -8.53
C GLN A 4 -13.20 19.40 -9.54
N LEU A 5 -12.44 18.44 -9.03
CA LEU A 5 -12.03 17.25 -9.78
C LEU A 5 -13.29 16.52 -10.25
N ALA A 6 -13.59 16.59 -11.55
CA ALA A 6 -14.65 15.80 -12.14
C ALA A 6 -14.32 14.31 -11.92
N GLY A 7 -15.30 13.52 -11.50
CA GLY A 7 -15.06 12.15 -11.00
C GLY A 7 -14.42 11.18 -11.99
N ASN A 8 -14.32 11.56 -13.27
CA ASN A 8 -13.77 10.75 -14.36
C ASN A 8 -12.31 11.11 -14.70
N ASP A 9 -11.80 12.28 -14.27
CA ASP A 9 -10.47 12.80 -14.63
C ASP A 9 -9.32 11.95 -14.05
N VAL A 10 -9.58 11.25 -12.95
CA VAL A 10 -8.56 10.63 -12.09
C VAL A 10 -8.70 9.12 -12.11
N ARG A 11 -7.65 8.41 -12.55
CA ARG A 11 -7.61 6.95 -12.59
C ARG A 11 -6.35 6.41 -11.92
N PRO A 12 -6.45 5.33 -11.12
CA PRO A 12 -5.28 4.55 -10.76
C PRO A 12 -4.83 3.75 -12.00
N ALA A 13 -3.69 4.11 -12.57
CA ALA A 13 -3.00 3.27 -13.54
C ALA A 13 -2.14 2.23 -12.78
N LEU A 14 -2.30 0.96 -13.11
CA LEU A 14 -1.41 -0.09 -12.65
C LEU A 14 -0.34 -0.32 -13.70
N GLN A 15 0.94 -0.21 -13.33
CA GLN A 15 2.00 -0.66 -14.22
C GLN A 15 1.93 -2.20 -14.39
N PRO A 16 2.19 -2.73 -15.59
CA PRO A 16 1.98 -4.15 -15.92
C PRO A 16 3.11 -5.04 -15.35
N HIS A 17 3.11 -5.23 -14.03
CA HIS A 17 4.05 -6.10 -13.32
C HIS A 17 3.34 -7.32 -12.76
N VAL A 18 3.78 -8.52 -13.17
CA VAL A 18 3.29 -9.79 -12.61
C VAL A 18 3.75 -9.90 -11.15
N LEU A 19 2.86 -9.59 -10.23
CA LEU A 19 3.06 -9.76 -8.80
C LEU A 19 3.24 -11.26 -8.46
N SER A 20 3.94 -11.53 -7.37
CA SER A 20 4.09 -12.86 -6.78
C SER A 20 4.19 -12.68 -5.26
N LEU A 21 3.75 -13.66 -4.48
CA LEU A 21 4.27 -13.79 -3.12
C LEU A 21 4.26 -15.23 -2.61
N ASN A 22 4.95 -15.39 -1.50
CA ASN A 22 4.90 -16.59 -0.69
C ASN A 22 3.86 -16.41 0.44
N GLN A 23 3.07 -17.44 0.73
CA GLN A 23 2.07 -17.42 1.80
C GLN A 23 2.71 -17.04 3.15
N THR A 24 2.11 -16.09 3.87
CA THR A 24 2.56 -15.75 5.22
C THR A 24 2.23 -16.88 6.20
N GLN A 25 3.21 -17.27 7.01
CA GLN A 25 3.04 -18.29 8.04
C GLN A 25 2.14 -17.81 9.19
N ARG A 26 1.68 -18.73 10.06
CA ARG A 26 0.77 -18.40 11.17
C ARG A 26 1.34 -17.42 12.21
N SER A 27 2.67 -17.28 12.31
CA SER A 27 3.33 -16.28 13.16
C SER A 27 3.29 -14.89 12.52
N ARG A 28 2.96 -13.85 13.31
CA ARG A 28 3.02 -12.45 12.85
C ARG A 28 4.44 -11.98 12.47
N MET A 29 5.48 -12.63 13.01
CA MET A 29 6.88 -12.27 12.75
C MET A 29 7.34 -12.76 11.37
N ASN A 30 6.88 -13.93 10.92
CA ASN A 30 7.25 -14.51 9.62
C ASN A 30 6.28 -14.07 8.50
N ARG A 31 5.99 -12.77 8.43
CA ARG A 31 5.19 -12.17 7.36
C ARG A 31 6.03 -12.01 6.09
N ARG A 32 5.54 -12.54 4.97
CA ARG A 32 6.18 -12.44 3.65
C ARG A 32 5.36 -11.47 2.80
N VAL A 33 5.99 -10.37 2.38
CA VAL A 33 5.34 -9.31 1.62
C VAL A 33 5.24 -9.62 0.12
N ILE A 34 4.33 -8.94 -0.57
CA ILE A 34 4.16 -9.02 -2.02
C ILE A 34 5.43 -8.54 -2.76
N ASP A 35 5.73 -9.20 -3.88
CA ASP A 35 6.98 -9.02 -4.61
C ASP A 35 6.82 -9.06 -6.16
N PRO A 36 7.24 -8.01 -6.89
CA PRO A 36 7.65 -6.69 -6.39
C PRO A 36 6.53 -6.02 -5.57
N PRO A 37 6.85 -5.04 -4.70
CA PRO A 37 5.80 -4.29 -4.00
C PRO A 37 4.90 -3.58 -5.02
N PRO A 38 3.56 -3.69 -4.93
CA PRO A 38 2.67 -3.01 -5.86
C PRO A 38 2.84 -1.50 -5.77
N ILE A 39 2.98 -0.84 -6.93
CA ILE A 39 3.04 0.62 -7.03
C ILE A 39 1.95 1.03 -8.00
N VAL A 40 0.96 1.78 -7.50
CA VAL A 40 -0.13 2.33 -8.30
C VAL A 40 0.24 3.75 -8.69
N GLN A 41 0.09 4.13 -9.96
CA GLN A 41 0.32 5.50 -10.43
C GLN A 41 -1.00 6.25 -10.59
N LEU A 42 -1.01 7.55 -10.32
CA LEU A 42 -2.15 8.41 -10.62
C LEU A 42 -2.04 8.91 -12.06
N GLU A 43 -3.05 8.59 -12.86
CA GLU A 43 -3.22 9.10 -14.21
C GLU A 43 -4.32 10.19 -14.18
N ILE A 44 -4.01 11.37 -14.72
CA ILE A 44 -4.93 12.52 -14.75
C ILE A 44 -5.26 12.86 -16.21
N ASN A 45 -6.30 12.21 -16.73
CA ASN A 45 -6.68 12.26 -18.14
C ASN A 45 -7.70 13.36 -18.43
N ASN A 46 -7.24 14.60 -18.37
CA ASN A 46 -8.01 15.78 -18.78
C ASN A 46 -7.17 16.67 -19.72
N PRO A 47 -7.48 16.71 -21.03
CA PRO A 47 -6.67 17.42 -22.03
C PRO A 47 -6.76 18.95 -21.97
N LYS A 48 -7.51 19.50 -21.01
CA LYS A 48 -7.63 20.96 -20.78
C LYS A 48 -6.66 21.49 -19.72
N LEU A 49 -5.88 20.62 -19.08
CA LEU A 49 -4.96 20.98 -18.00
C LEU A 49 -3.55 21.24 -18.55
N SER A 50 -2.86 22.23 -17.99
CA SER A 50 -1.42 22.39 -18.19
C SER A 50 -0.62 21.31 -17.46
N LYS A 51 0.67 21.17 -17.76
CA LYS A 51 1.57 20.28 -17.00
C LYS A 51 1.67 20.74 -15.54
N GLU A 52 1.59 22.04 -15.33
CA GLU A 52 1.63 22.74 -14.05
C GLU A 52 0.36 22.45 -13.23
N ASP A 53 -0.83 22.43 -13.86
CA ASP A 53 -2.08 22.01 -13.21
C ASP A 53 -2.05 20.53 -12.78
N ILE A 54 -1.51 19.65 -13.63
CA ILE A 54 -1.35 18.23 -13.33
C ILE A 54 -0.35 18.04 -12.17
N SER A 55 0.78 18.75 -12.22
CA SER A 55 1.82 18.78 -11.18
C SER A 55 1.30 19.30 -9.82
N GLN A 56 0.42 20.31 -9.83
CA GLN A 56 -0.30 20.74 -8.63
C GLN A 56 -1.28 19.66 -8.13
N ARG A 57 -2.06 19.04 -9.02
CA ARG A 57 -3.01 17.98 -8.67
C ARG A 57 -2.32 16.73 -8.10
N TYR A 58 -1.11 16.38 -8.56
CA TYR A 58 -0.31 15.30 -7.98
C TYR A 58 0.06 15.52 -6.51
N ARG A 59 0.22 16.79 -6.08
CA ARG A 59 0.58 17.19 -4.71
C ARG A 59 -0.64 17.33 -3.78
N HIS A 60 -1.83 16.91 -4.21
CA HIS A 60 -3.05 16.99 -3.41
C HIS A 60 -3.03 16.00 -2.24
N GLN A 61 -2.84 16.53 -1.02
CA GLN A 61 -2.54 15.76 0.21
C GLN A 61 -3.61 14.74 0.64
N TYR A 62 -4.83 14.83 0.10
CA TYR A 62 -5.98 14.03 0.55
C TYR A 62 -6.32 12.84 -0.37
N TYR A 63 -5.38 12.40 -1.22
CA TYR A 63 -5.52 11.13 -1.94
C TYR A 63 -5.11 9.95 -1.07
N VAL A 64 -6.02 8.98 -0.93
CA VAL A 64 -5.76 7.68 -0.29
C VAL A 64 -6.19 6.58 -1.24
N VAL A 65 -5.31 5.61 -1.49
CA VAL A 65 -5.66 4.38 -2.22
C VAL A 65 -5.79 3.24 -1.22
N HIS A 66 -6.90 2.50 -1.30
CA HIS A 66 -7.16 1.31 -0.48
C HIS A 66 -7.10 0.03 -1.34
N CYS A 67 -6.50 -1.03 -0.81
CA CYS A 67 -6.35 -2.32 -1.45
C CYS A 67 -7.29 -3.38 -0.84
N THR A 68 -8.09 -4.07 -1.67
CA THR A 68 -8.75 -5.34 -1.31
C THR A 68 -8.28 -6.48 -2.21
N ILE A 69 -8.44 -7.73 -1.76
CA ILE A 69 -8.04 -8.93 -2.51
C ILE A 69 -9.27 -9.64 -3.07
N TRP A 70 -9.25 -10.01 -4.34
CA TRP A 70 -10.38 -10.55 -5.09
C TRP A 70 -10.05 -11.92 -5.67
N SER A 71 -11.09 -12.67 -6.06
CA SER A 71 -10.99 -13.92 -6.80
C SER A 71 -10.21 -13.74 -8.12
N LYS A 72 -9.70 -14.84 -8.70
CA LYS A 72 -8.85 -14.78 -9.92
C LYS A 72 -9.57 -14.29 -11.18
N ASP A 73 -10.88 -14.48 -11.25
CA ASP A 73 -11.79 -13.91 -12.24
C ASP A 73 -12.21 -12.46 -11.91
N GLY A 74 -11.97 -11.99 -10.69
CA GLY A 74 -12.20 -10.60 -10.26
C GLY A 74 -13.64 -10.29 -9.85
N THR A 75 -14.45 -11.31 -9.58
CA THR A 75 -15.90 -11.22 -9.31
C THR A 75 -16.24 -11.09 -7.81
N GLU A 76 -15.47 -11.71 -6.93
CA GLU A 76 -15.76 -11.78 -5.48
C GLU A 76 -14.65 -11.15 -4.62
N ASP A 77 -15.03 -10.39 -3.59
CA ASP A 77 -14.07 -9.84 -2.61
C ASP A 77 -13.66 -10.92 -1.59
N CYS A 78 -12.45 -11.44 -1.78
CA CYS A 78 -11.83 -12.48 -0.97
C CYS A 78 -11.16 -11.94 0.31
N SER A 79 -11.35 -10.68 0.70
CA SER A 79 -10.65 -10.08 1.84
C SER A 79 -11.07 -10.66 3.19
N ILE A 80 -12.26 -11.25 3.27
CA ILE A 80 -12.72 -12.05 4.41
C ILE A 80 -12.34 -13.52 4.19
N MET A 81 -11.93 -14.19 5.28
CA MET A 81 -11.69 -15.64 5.31
C MET A 81 -12.99 -16.39 5.62
N PRO A 82 -13.24 -17.58 5.03
CA PRO A 82 -14.36 -18.45 5.42
C PRO A 82 -14.36 -18.76 6.92
N GLU A 83 -15.55 -19.04 7.46
CA GLU A 83 -15.76 -19.16 8.91
C GLU A 83 -14.88 -20.24 9.55
N GLU A 84 -14.60 -21.33 8.83
CA GLU A 84 -13.64 -22.42 9.18
C GLU A 84 -12.29 -21.92 9.73
N TYR A 85 -11.87 -20.71 9.36
CA TYR A 85 -10.60 -20.12 9.77
C TYR A 85 -10.66 -19.38 11.11
N HIS A 86 -11.83 -19.34 11.78
CA HIS A 86 -12.24 -18.97 13.16
C HIS A 86 -11.42 -17.93 13.97
N ARG A 87 -10.08 -17.98 13.94
CA ARG A 87 -9.16 -17.03 14.59
C ARG A 87 -8.56 -15.98 13.62
N GLN A 88 -8.79 -16.08 12.30
CA GLN A 88 -8.10 -15.25 11.30
C GLN A 88 -9.02 -14.71 10.19
N GLN A 89 -9.91 -13.77 10.52
CA GLN A 89 -10.96 -13.25 9.64
C GLN A 89 -10.51 -12.48 8.37
N ARG A 90 -9.26 -11.97 8.30
CA ARG A 90 -8.77 -11.16 7.16
C ARG A 90 -7.66 -11.88 6.38
N ARG A 91 -7.88 -12.07 5.06
CA ARG A 91 -6.95 -12.76 4.15
C ARG A 91 -5.73 -11.91 3.79
N LEU A 92 -5.97 -10.64 3.47
CA LEU A 92 -4.95 -9.63 3.21
C LEU A 92 -4.50 -8.97 4.53
N MET A 93 -3.23 -8.58 4.61
CA MET A 93 -2.56 -8.06 5.81
C MET A 93 -1.55 -6.96 5.46
N GLY A 94 -1.19 -6.18 6.49
CA GLY A 94 -0.23 -5.09 6.39
C GLY A 94 -0.92 -3.74 6.22
N SER A 95 -0.26 -2.78 5.58
CA SER A 95 -0.86 -1.49 5.23
C SER A 95 -1.79 -1.63 4.03
N LEU A 96 -3.08 -1.82 4.29
CA LEU A 96 -4.12 -1.91 3.24
C LEU A 96 -4.44 -0.56 2.59
N ALA A 97 -3.90 0.54 3.13
CA ALA A 97 -4.00 1.87 2.55
C ALA A 97 -2.59 2.43 2.26
N ALA A 98 -2.50 3.26 1.22
CA ALA A 98 -1.30 4.01 0.87
C ALA A 98 -1.65 5.49 0.59
N SER A 99 -0.78 6.38 1.06
CA SER A 99 -0.79 7.81 0.75
C SER A 99 0.00 8.10 -0.52
N SER A 100 -0.25 9.26 -1.13
CA SER A 100 0.49 9.74 -2.31
C SER A 100 1.96 10.05 -2.01
N PHE A 101 2.86 9.54 -2.85
CA PHE A 101 4.25 9.95 -2.98
C PHE A 101 4.45 10.61 -4.35
N VAL A 102 4.89 11.87 -4.38
CA VAL A 102 5.19 12.57 -5.65
C VAL A 102 6.69 12.47 -5.92
N GLY A 103 7.05 12.03 -7.12
CA GLY A 103 8.44 11.85 -7.53
C GLY A 103 8.56 11.61 -9.03
N LYS A 104 9.76 11.28 -9.50
CA LYS A 104 10.02 10.96 -10.90
C LYS A 104 10.10 9.46 -11.15
N ASP A 105 9.56 9.00 -12.27
CA ASP A 105 9.72 7.64 -12.77
C ASP A 105 11.15 7.38 -13.28
N GLU A 106 11.41 6.15 -13.75
CA GLU A 106 12.67 5.73 -14.36
C GLU A 106 13.07 6.57 -15.59
N ASN A 107 12.10 7.18 -16.28
CA ASN A 107 12.30 8.07 -17.44
C ASN A 107 12.53 9.54 -17.04
N GLY A 108 12.41 9.88 -15.74
CA GLY A 108 12.55 11.25 -15.22
C GLY A 108 11.27 12.09 -15.26
N VAL A 109 10.13 11.51 -15.63
CA VAL A 109 8.81 12.14 -15.71
C VAL A 109 8.18 12.20 -14.31
N GLU A 110 7.62 13.36 -13.93
CA GLU A 110 6.94 13.50 -12.64
C GLU A 110 5.60 12.74 -12.62
N GLY A 111 5.35 12.00 -11.54
CA GLY A 111 4.10 11.29 -11.28
C GLY A 111 3.74 11.29 -9.79
N CYS A 112 2.49 10.91 -9.51
CA CYS A 112 2.00 10.65 -8.16
C CYS A 112 1.82 9.13 -8.02
N PHE A 113 2.43 8.53 -6.99
CA PHE A 113 2.52 7.09 -6.81
C PHE A 113 2.00 6.67 -5.43
N PHE A 114 1.39 5.49 -5.33
CA PHE A 114 0.90 4.90 -4.09
C PHE A 114 1.62 3.56 -3.87
N PRO A 115 2.68 3.54 -3.05
CA PRO A 115 3.49 2.34 -2.81
C PRO A 115 2.84 1.44 -1.75
N PHE A 116 2.71 0.16 -2.06
CA PHE A 116 2.21 -0.87 -1.15
C PHE A 116 3.35 -1.81 -0.71
N SER A 117 4.35 -1.26 -0.02
CA SER A 117 5.53 -2.01 0.47
C SER A 117 5.22 -3.05 1.55
N ASP A 118 4.10 -2.91 2.26
CA ASP A 118 3.65 -3.86 3.29
C ASP A 118 2.25 -4.41 2.98
N LEU A 119 2.13 -5.21 1.92
CA LEU A 119 0.99 -6.10 1.71
C LEU A 119 1.41 -7.55 1.86
N SER A 120 0.54 -8.41 2.41
CA SER A 120 0.81 -9.86 2.56
C SER A 120 -0.48 -10.67 2.61
N VAL A 121 -0.43 -11.94 2.19
CA VAL A 121 -1.61 -12.82 2.07
C VAL A 121 -1.47 -14.05 2.96
N ARG A 122 -2.55 -14.43 3.66
CA ARG A 122 -2.60 -15.56 4.61
C ARG A 122 -2.73 -16.94 3.97
N THR A 123 -3.27 -17.04 2.76
CA THR A 123 -3.58 -18.31 2.09
C THR A 123 -2.91 -18.40 0.75
N SER A 124 -2.37 -19.58 0.42
CA SER A 124 -2.01 -19.92 -0.95
C SER A 124 -3.25 -19.89 -1.87
N GLY A 125 -3.04 -19.67 -3.17
CA GLY A 125 -4.11 -19.55 -4.16
C GLY A 125 -3.80 -18.53 -5.26
N GLU A 126 -4.78 -18.31 -6.15
CA GLU A 126 -4.73 -17.33 -7.23
C GLU A 126 -5.71 -16.19 -6.92
N TYR A 127 -5.25 -14.94 -6.99
CA TYR A 127 -6.07 -13.76 -6.65
C TYR A 127 -5.77 -12.58 -7.57
N ARG A 128 -6.56 -11.51 -7.44
CA ARG A 128 -6.25 -10.17 -7.96
C ARG A 128 -6.27 -9.15 -6.81
N LEU A 129 -5.53 -8.04 -6.94
CA LEU A 129 -5.63 -6.90 -6.03
C LEU A 129 -6.46 -5.79 -6.67
N LYS A 130 -7.43 -5.25 -5.93
CA LYS A 130 -8.24 -4.10 -6.33
C LYS A 130 -7.80 -2.86 -5.56
N PHE A 131 -7.30 -1.87 -6.29
CA PHE A 131 -6.85 -0.60 -5.75
C PHE A 131 -7.92 0.46 -6.03
N SER A 132 -8.55 0.97 -4.97
CA SER A 132 -9.65 1.94 -5.04
C SER A 132 -9.21 3.28 -4.48
N ILE A 133 -9.29 4.35 -5.27
CA ILE A 133 -8.89 5.70 -4.83
C ILE A 133 -10.08 6.47 -4.21
N VAL A 134 -9.83 7.07 -3.06
CA VAL A 134 -10.71 7.99 -2.35
C VAL A 134 -10.02 9.34 -2.27
N VAL A 135 -10.75 10.41 -2.59
CA VAL A 135 -10.31 11.79 -2.34
C VAL A 135 -11.05 12.27 -1.08
N LEU A 136 -10.33 12.41 0.03
CA LEU A 136 -10.90 12.93 1.27
C LEU A 136 -11.10 14.45 1.13
N ASN A 137 -12.18 14.97 1.71
CA ASN A 137 -12.44 16.41 1.75
C ASN A 137 -12.67 16.85 3.20
N PRO A 138 -11.68 17.47 3.88
CA PRO A 138 -11.80 17.83 5.29
C PRO A 138 -12.92 18.84 5.53
N ALA A 139 -13.18 19.75 4.59
CA ALA A 139 -14.27 20.74 4.70
C ALA A 139 -15.68 20.14 4.55
N GLN A 140 -15.79 18.88 4.09
CA GLN A 140 -17.06 18.13 4.04
C GLN A 140 -17.17 17.07 5.14
N GLY A 141 -16.15 16.93 5.99
CA GLY A 141 -16.06 15.96 7.09
C GLY A 141 -16.99 16.23 8.27
N LYS A 142 -18.31 16.21 8.04
CA LYS A 142 -19.30 16.06 9.12
C LYS A 142 -19.38 14.58 9.52
N MET A 143 -19.50 14.33 10.82
CA MET A 143 -19.68 12.99 11.38
C MET A 143 -20.81 12.24 10.65
N GLY A 144 -20.59 10.96 10.31
CA GLY A 144 -21.55 10.13 9.58
C GLY A 144 -21.58 10.29 8.05
N LYS A 145 -20.78 11.18 7.44
CA LYS A 145 -20.65 11.24 5.96
C LYS A 145 -19.55 10.34 5.44
N SER A 146 -19.88 9.44 4.52
CA SER A 146 -18.91 8.62 3.78
C SER A 146 -18.26 9.42 2.64
N SER A 147 -16.98 9.12 2.37
CA SER A 147 -16.28 9.61 1.17
C SER A 147 -16.50 8.64 0.02
N LYS A 148 -16.74 9.15 -1.19
CA LYS A 148 -16.99 8.31 -2.38
C LYS A 148 -15.68 7.67 -2.87
N ILE A 149 -15.73 6.43 -3.36
CA ILE A 149 -14.68 5.90 -4.23
C ILE A 149 -14.78 6.63 -5.58
N HIS A 150 -13.68 7.25 -6.02
CA HIS A 150 -13.65 7.97 -7.29
C HIS A 150 -13.43 7.03 -8.47
N SER A 151 -12.47 6.11 -8.34
CA SER A 151 -12.10 5.15 -9.37
C SER A 151 -11.42 3.93 -8.75
N SER A 152 -11.27 2.83 -9.50
CA SER A 152 -10.53 1.66 -9.06
C SER A 152 -9.91 0.89 -10.23
N ALA A 153 -8.74 0.29 -10.01
CA ALA A 153 -8.10 -0.63 -10.94
C ALA A 153 -7.89 -2.01 -10.29
N MET A 154 -7.78 -3.04 -11.11
CA MET A 154 -7.60 -4.43 -10.71
C MET A 154 -6.32 -4.97 -11.36
N THR A 155 -5.48 -5.69 -10.62
CA THR A 155 -4.29 -6.33 -11.19
C THR A 155 -4.63 -7.51 -12.09
N ASP A 156 -3.65 -7.97 -12.85
CA ASP A 156 -3.60 -9.36 -13.32
C ASP A 156 -3.61 -10.37 -12.17
N VAL A 157 -3.86 -11.63 -12.52
CA VAL A 157 -3.84 -12.74 -11.55
C VAL A 157 -2.42 -12.90 -11.02
N PHE A 158 -2.30 -13.00 -9.70
CA PHE A 158 -1.04 -13.32 -9.04
C PHE A 158 -1.19 -14.57 -8.17
N THR A 159 -0.11 -15.34 -8.10
CA THR A 159 -0.06 -16.59 -7.34
C THR A 159 0.54 -16.35 -5.97
N VAL A 160 -0.14 -16.91 -4.96
CA VAL A 160 0.34 -17.03 -3.59
C VAL A 160 0.83 -18.45 -3.40
N TYR A 161 2.15 -18.63 -3.44
CA TYR A 161 2.79 -19.93 -3.36
C TYR A 161 2.78 -20.46 -1.92
N SER A 162 2.85 -21.78 -1.74
CA SER A 162 3.26 -22.33 -0.43
C SER A 162 4.75 -22.08 -0.21
N ALA A 163 5.19 -22.21 1.05
CA ALA A 163 6.59 -22.06 1.40
C ALA A 163 7.56 -23.02 0.68
N LYS A 164 7.04 -24.12 0.10
CA LYS A 164 7.83 -25.09 -0.70
C LYS A 164 7.92 -24.70 -2.18
N ASP A 165 6.86 -24.12 -2.72
CA ASP A 165 6.67 -23.95 -4.18
C ASP A 165 7.10 -22.56 -4.67
N PHE A 166 7.63 -21.73 -3.77
CA PHE A 166 7.98 -20.36 -4.05
C PHE A 166 9.25 -20.26 -4.92
N PRO A 167 9.19 -19.63 -6.11
CA PRO A 167 10.32 -19.57 -7.03
C PRO A 167 11.50 -18.72 -6.51
N GLY A 168 11.24 -17.79 -5.59
CA GLY A 168 12.22 -16.84 -5.09
C GLY A 168 11.70 -15.40 -5.12
N MET A 169 12.46 -14.49 -4.52
CA MET A 169 12.19 -13.05 -4.63
C MET A 169 12.73 -12.54 -5.97
N LYS A 170 11.97 -11.67 -6.64
CA LYS A 170 12.38 -10.98 -7.87
C LYS A 170 13.32 -9.81 -7.53
N PRO A 171 14.22 -9.41 -8.46
CA PRO A 171 14.95 -8.15 -8.31
C PRO A 171 13.98 -6.96 -8.39
N SER A 172 14.23 -5.91 -7.61
CA SER A 172 13.45 -4.66 -7.69
C SER A 172 13.60 -3.99 -9.06
N THR A 173 12.48 -3.49 -9.61
CA THR A 173 12.41 -2.80 -10.90
C THR A 173 13.11 -1.44 -10.87
N LEU A 174 13.33 -0.84 -12.04
CA LEU A 174 13.90 0.50 -12.16
C LEU A 174 13.03 1.54 -11.44
N LEU A 175 11.70 1.52 -11.61
CA LEU A 175 10.78 2.38 -10.85
C LEU A 175 10.98 2.24 -9.33
N THR A 176 11.05 1.01 -8.81
CA THR A 176 11.21 0.76 -7.36
C THR A 176 12.52 1.37 -6.83
N ARG A 177 13.61 1.27 -7.60
CA ARG A 177 14.92 1.89 -7.26
C ARG A 177 14.83 3.40 -7.31
N ARG A 178 14.31 3.93 -8.43
CA ARG A 178 14.19 5.35 -8.71
C ARG A 178 13.34 6.10 -7.70
N LEU A 179 12.22 5.52 -7.26
CA LEU A 179 11.38 6.10 -6.20
C LEU A 179 12.07 6.02 -4.83
N LYS A 180 12.79 4.94 -4.53
CA LYS A 180 13.56 4.80 -3.27
C LYS A 180 14.66 5.86 -3.15
N GLU A 181 15.40 6.11 -4.24
CA GLU A 181 16.42 7.17 -4.33
C GLU A 181 15.85 8.57 -4.02
N GLN A 182 14.54 8.77 -4.24
CA GLN A 182 13.82 10.02 -3.94
C GLN A 182 13.18 10.03 -2.54
N GLY A 183 13.52 9.07 -1.67
CA GLY A 183 13.02 8.98 -0.29
C GLY A 183 11.73 8.17 -0.11
N CYS A 184 11.25 7.45 -1.14
CA CYS A 184 10.06 6.62 -1.01
C CYS A 184 10.27 5.47 0.00
N LEU A 185 9.28 5.21 0.86
CA LEU A 185 9.34 4.21 1.94
C LEU A 185 9.05 2.78 1.42
N ILE A 186 9.92 2.34 0.52
CA ILE A 186 9.94 1.01 -0.11
C ILE A 186 11.30 0.33 0.10
N SER A 187 11.36 -0.99 -0.11
CA SER A 187 12.57 -1.80 0.08
C SER A 187 13.10 -2.31 -1.25
N ILE A 188 14.43 -2.28 -1.41
CA ILE A 188 15.12 -2.81 -2.59
C ILE A 188 15.51 -4.26 -2.35
N LYS A 189 15.28 -5.11 -3.34
CA LYS A 189 15.61 -6.54 -3.34
C LYS A 189 16.59 -6.80 -4.48
N LYS A 190 17.66 -7.54 -4.19
CA LYS A 190 18.67 -7.96 -5.18
C LYS A 190 18.15 -9.04 -6.14
N GLY A 191 17.11 -9.78 -5.75
CA GLY A 191 16.64 -11.00 -6.41
C GLY A 191 17.35 -12.24 -5.86
N ASN A 192 16.82 -13.43 -6.13
CA ASN A 192 17.48 -14.70 -5.76
C ASN A 192 17.24 -15.75 -6.86
N ASP A 193 18.12 -15.75 -7.87
CA ASP A 193 18.02 -16.63 -9.04
C ASP A 193 18.40 -18.07 -8.69
N LYS A 194 17.42 -18.87 -8.22
CA LYS A 194 17.60 -20.31 -7.97
C LYS A 194 17.58 -21.15 -9.27
N ALA A 195 18.42 -20.74 -10.22
CA ALA A 195 18.79 -21.48 -11.43
C ALA A 195 20.21 -22.08 -11.31
N GLY A 196 20.60 -22.48 -10.08
CA GLY A 196 21.88 -23.11 -9.77
C GLY A 196 21.77 -23.98 -8.51
N GLY A 197 22.19 -25.24 -8.59
CA GLY A 197 22.10 -26.19 -7.47
C GLY A 197 23.28 -26.07 -6.52
N GLY A 198 23.01 -25.99 -5.20
CA GLY A 198 24.04 -25.94 -4.17
C GLY A 198 23.43 -26.04 -2.76
N ARG A 199 24.14 -26.70 -1.84
CA ARG A 199 23.70 -26.85 -0.45
C ARG A 199 24.10 -25.64 0.40
N GLY A 200 23.11 -25.03 1.02
CA GLY A 200 23.15 -24.33 2.32
C GLY A 200 24.35 -23.44 2.68
N HIS A 201 24.09 -22.13 2.72
CA HIS A 201 24.45 -21.33 3.89
C HIS A 201 23.26 -20.43 4.24
N ASP A 202 23.09 -20.13 5.53
CA ASP A 202 22.10 -19.19 6.03
C ASP A 202 22.87 -17.94 6.46
N SER A 203 22.82 -16.89 5.64
CA SER A 203 23.48 -15.61 5.92
C SER A 203 22.42 -14.61 6.36
N SER A 204 22.27 -14.45 7.67
CA SER A 204 21.58 -13.33 8.28
C SER A 204 22.52 -12.11 8.19
N ASP A 205 22.49 -11.43 7.05
CA ASP A 205 23.19 -10.16 6.85
C ASP A 205 22.49 -9.05 7.64
N ASP A 206 22.71 -9.02 8.97
CA ASP A 206 22.35 -7.92 9.84
C ASP A 206 23.26 -6.72 9.54
N GLU A 207 22.81 -5.84 8.65
CA GLU A 207 23.38 -4.51 8.41
C GLU A 207 23.27 -3.66 9.69
N ALA A 208 24.33 -3.69 10.50
CA ALA A 208 24.41 -2.98 11.76
C ALA A 208 24.67 -1.47 11.55
N GLU A 209 23.60 -0.68 11.45
CA GLU A 209 23.64 0.78 11.49
C GLU A 209 24.33 1.27 12.78
N GLU A 210 25.57 1.77 12.66
CA GLU A 210 26.35 2.30 13.78
C GLU A 210 25.77 3.64 14.26
N ALA A 211 24.95 3.60 15.30
CA ALA A 211 24.29 4.78 15.83
C ALA A 211 25.29 5.75 16.52
N PRO A 212 25.31 7.05 16.17
CA PRO A 212 26.23 8.01 16.78
C PRO A 212 25.89 8.24 18.27
N PRO A 213 26.91 8.40 19.14
CA PRO A 213 26.70 8.51 20.58
C PRO A 213 26.07 9.86 20.99
N ASN A 214 25.22 9.80 22.03
CA ASN A 214 24.57 10.93 22.72
C ASN A 214 23.51 11.75 21.96
N ALA A 215 22.31 11.17 21.83
CA ALA A 215 21.06 11.92 21.94
C ALA A 215 20.25 11.42 23.15
N ARG A 216 19.80 12.33 24.03
CA ARG A 216 19.19 11.97 25.33
C ARG A 216 17.69 11.64 25.20
N HIS A 217 17.28 10.53 25.84
CA HIS A 217 15.92 10.17 26.29
C HIS A 217 14.76 11.08 25.80
N GLY A 218 14.17 10.74 24.64
CA GLY A 218 12.89 11.28 24.17
C GLY A 218 11.84 10.18 24.08
N GLY A 219 11.04 9.98 25.12
CA GLY A 219 10.04 8.90 25.17
C GLY A 219 8.90 9.09 24.15
N TYR A 220 8.47 7.99 23.52
CA TYR A 220 7.28 7.97 22.66
C TYR A 220 6.06 8.49 23.42
N ARG A 221 5.55 9.68 23.05
CA ARG A 221 4.31 10.23 23.61
C ARG A 221 3.12 9.42 23.13
N ARG A 222 2.71 8.47 23.96
CA ARG A 222 1.44 7.75 23.89
C ARG A 222 0.29 8.76 24.04
N PHE A 223 -0.26 9.25 22.93
CA PHE A 223 -1.44 10.11 22.93
C PHE A 223 -2.67 9.32 23.37
N THR A 224 -2.91 9.28 24.68
CA THR A 224 -4.22 8.98 25.24
C THR A 224 -5.12 10.19 25.04
N ALA A 225 -6.15 10.05 24.20
CA ALA A 225 -7.22 11.03 24.17
C ALA A 225 -7.96 10.98 25.52
N LEU A 226 -7.91 12.07 26.28
CA LEU A 226 -8.80 12.27 27.41
C LEU A 226 -10.15 12.69 26.83
N ALA A 227 -11.22 12.01 27.24
CA ALA A 227 -12.57 12.51 27.04
C ALA A 227 -12.86 13.51 28.17
N GLU A 228 -13.10 14.77 27.82
CA GLU A 228 -13.60 15.75 28.78
C GLU A 228 -15.11 15.51 28.95
N ASP A 229 -15.50 15.11 30.15
CA ASP A 229 -16.88 14.80 30.52
C ASP A 229 -17.62 16.11 30.86
N SER A 230 -18.59 16.49 30.03
CA SER A 230 -19.42 17.68 30.23
C SER A 230 -20.81 17.27 30.71
N GLY A 231 -20.90 16.80 31.95
CA GLY A 231 -22.18 16.50 32.62
C GLY A 231 -23.02 17.76 32.82
N THR A 232 -24.34 17.65 32.59
CA THR A 232 -25.31 18.73 32.80
C THR A 232 -26.61 18.21 33.41
N ASP A 233 -26.66 18.17 34.74
CA ASP A 233 -27.85 18.14 35.60
C ASP A 233 -27.60 19.17 36.74
N GLU A 234 -28.57 19.88 37.33
CA GLU A 234 -29.99 20.06 36.97
C GLU A 234 -30.20 21.50 36.40
N ALA A 235 -30.92 22.51 36.91
CA ALA A 235 -31.79 22.67 38.09
C ALA A 235 -33.04 23.52 37.80
N SER A 236 -34.16 23.12 38.37
CA SER A 236 -35.50 23.73 38.32
C SER A 236 -35.58 25.19 38.80
N ILE A 237 -36.33 26.04 38.07
CA ILE A 237 -37.52 26.84 38.49
C ILE A 237 -37.99 27.75 37.34
#